data_AF-A0A0R2QNI7-F1
#
_entry.id   AF-A0A0R2QNI7-F1
#
_cell.length_a   1.000
_cell.length_b   1.000
_cell.length_c   1.000
_cell.angle_alpha   90.00
_cell.angle_beta   90.00
_cell.angle_gamma   90.00
#
_symmetry.space_group_name_H-M   'P 1'
#
loop_
_entity.id
_entity.type
_entity.pdbx_description
1 polymer ?
#
loop_
_entity_poly.entity_id
_entity_poly.type
_entity_poly.pdbx_seq_one_letter_code
_entity_poly.pdbx_strand_id
1 'polypeptide(L)'
;GTASTSSATTTSQWYRCTAPGDATSSKPANCTAIANAVATSYKSTIKDLRKFLRYAVTIASGVNNSILSTTFSATAIPESGAWISTSTLESKTKTPLGKLLRSPSKGTRTFRVVGGSCKLRKSALIAPAFPGVCKLKISIAAKAPFPKLGFTAIITFS
;
A
#
# COMPACT_ATOMS: atom_id res chain seq x y z
N GLY A 1 33.04 -31.16 -22.73
CA GLY A 1 31.66 -30.64 -22.84
C GLY A 1 31.59 -29.34 -22.10
N THR A 2 31.47 -28.23 -22.81
CA THR A 2 31.35 -26.89 -22.21
C THR A 2 29.91 -26.70 -21.75
N ALA A 3 29.70 -26.64 -20.44
CA ALA A 3 28.41 -26.29 -19.86
C ALA A 3 28.09 -24.84 -20.22
N SER A 4 27.18 -24.64 -21.17
CA SER A 4 26.60 -23.33 -21.48
C SER A 4 25.66 -22.96 -20.32
N THR A 5 26.17 -22.30 -19.30
CA THR A 5 25.31 -21.65 -18.31
C THR A 5 24.60 -20.49 -19.02
N SER A 6 23.41 -20.77 -19.55
CA SER A 6 22.49 -19.75 -20.06
C SER A 6 22.28 -18.72 -18.95
N SER A 7 22.87 -17.53 -19.09
CA SER A 7 22.64 -16.42 -18.18
C SER A 7 21.19 -15.96 -18.35
N ALA A 8 20.31 -16.38 -17.44
CA ALA A 8 18.93 -15.94 -17.44
C ALA A 8 18.87 -14.49 -16.90
N THR A 9 18.47 -13.55 -17.74
CA THR A 9 18.28 -12.16 -17.31
C THR A 9 16.85 -11.98 -16.83
N THR A 10 16.68 -11.49 -15.61
CA THR A 10 15.34 -11.22 -15.05
C THR A 10 15.12 -9.71 -14.99
N THR A 11 14.04 -9.24 -15.61
CA THR A 11 13.58 -7.85 -15.51
C THR A 11 12.24 -7.81 -14.80
N SER A 12 12.00 -6.72 -14.08
CA SER A 12 10.82 -6.55 -13.23
C SER A 12 10.15 -5.23 -13.54
N GLN A 13 8.82 -5.18 -13.44
CA GLN A 13 8.06 -3.98 -13.76
C GLN A 13 6.74 -3.95 -12.99
N TRP A 14 6.43 -2.82 -12.37
CA TRP A 14 5.14 -2.58 -11.74
C TRP A 14 4.13 -1.99 -12.71
N TYR A 15 2.89 -2.43 -12.55
CA TYR A 15 1.73 -2.00 -13.33
C TYR A 15 0.63 -1.49 -12.41
N ARG A 16 -0.11 -0.50 -12.91
CA ARG A 16 -1.31 0.06 -12.31
C ARG A 16 -2.51 -0.35 -13.14
N CYS A 17 -3.44 -1.07 -12.53
CA CYS A 17 -4.63 -1.59 -13.18
C CYS A 17 -5.92 -0.91 -12.68
N THR A 18 -6.93 -0.84 -13.54
CA THR A 18 -8.23 -0.24 -13.20
C THR A 18 -9.26 -1.23 -12.64
N ALA A 19 -8.98 -2.54 -12.71
CA ALA A 19 -9.83 -3.61 -12.20
C ALA A 19 -8.97 -4.71 -11.55
N PRO A 20 -9.53 -5.51 -10.62
CA PRO A 20 -8.82 -6.65 -10.03
C PRO A 20 -8.60 -7.76 -11.06
N GLY A 21 -7.69 -8.69 -10.76
CA GLY A 21 -7.50 -9.91 -11.54
C GLY A 21 -6.47 -10.86 -10.95
N ASP A 22 -6.63 -12.15 -11.26
CA ASP A 22 -5.74 -13.23 -10.84
C ASP A 22 -4.43 -13.22 -11.62
N ALA A 23 -3.44 -14.00 -11.13
CA ALA A 23 -2.15 -14.18 -11.78
C ALA A 23 -2.32 -14.69 -13.23
N THR A 24 -1.54 -14.14 -14.16
CA THR A 24 -1.60 -14.50 -15.59
C THR A 24 -0.24 -14.31 -16.25
N SER A 25 0.01 -15.02 -17.36
CA SER A 25 1.19 -14.88 -18.21
C SER A 25 1.04 -13.84 -19.32
N SER A 26 -0.15 -13.24 -19.44
CA SER A 26 -0.44 -12.21 -20.44
C SER A 26 -0.69 -10.87 -19.80
N LYS A 27 -0.28 -9.78 -20.46
CA LYS A 27 -0.53 -8.42 -19.94
C LYS A 27 -2.03 -8.11 -20.01
N PRO A 28 -2.71 -7.83 -18.89
CA PRO A 28 -4.12 -7.45 -18.93
C PRO A 28 -4.32 -6.07 -19.58
N ALA A 29 -5.38 -5.91 -20.38
CA ALA A 29 -5.68 -4.67 -21.10
C ALA A 29 -5.95 -3.48 -20.16
N ASN A 30 -6.44 -3.76 -18.96
CA ASN A 30 -6.76 -2.78 -17.92
C ASN A 30 -5.53 -2.33 -17.10
N CYS A 31 -4.31 -2.76 -17.45
CA CYS A 31 -3.08 -2.49 -16.73
C CYS A 31 -2.09 -1.63 -17.54
N THR A 32 -1.59 -0.55 -16.93
CA THR A 32 -0.59 0.37 -17.51
C THR A 32 0.71 0.28 -16.73
N ALA A 33 1.86 0.24 -17.42
CA ALA A 33 3.17 0.22 -16.78
C ALA A 33 3.42 1.54 -16.01
N ILE A 34 3.99 1.42 -14.81
CA ILE A 34 4.40 2.58 -14.01
C ILE A 34 5.84 2.93 -14.37
N ALA A 35 6.06 4.13 -14.92
CA ALA A 35 7.38 4.57 -15.34
C ALA A 35 8.42 4.41 -14.21
N ASN A 36 9.59 3.83 -14.55
CA ASN A 36 10.74 3.60 -13.68
C ASN A 36 10.49 2.69 -12.46
N ALA A 37 9.34 2.01 -12.38
CA ALA A 37 9.03 1.11 -11.28
C ALA A 37 9.51 -0.31 -11.57
N VAL A 38 10.83 -0.50 -11.54
CA VAL A 38 11.51 -1.78 -11.86
C VAL A 38 12.05 -2.51 -10.63
N ALA A 39 12.02 -1.88 -9.46
CA ALA A 39 12.45 -2.49 -8.21
C ALA A 39 11.46 -3.56 -7.73
N THR A 40 11.94 -4.52 -6.95
CA THR A 40 11.10 -5.54 -6.30
C THR A 40 10.09 -4.95 -5.33
N SER A 41 10.38 -3.79 -4.74
CA SER A 41 9.49 -3.04 -3.86
C SER A 41 9.03 -1.75 -4.52
N TYR A 42 7.72 -1.50 -4.51
CA TYR A 42 7.13 -0.26 -5.01
C TYR A 42 6.43 0.52 -3.91
N LYS A 43 6.80 1.78 -3.76
CA LYS A 43 6.14 2.71 -2.85
C LYS A 43 4.92 3.30 -3.54
N SER A 44 3.73 2.93 -3.06
CA SER A 44 2.47 3.44 -3.57
C SER A 44 2.39 4.97 -3.43
N THR A 45 1.72 5.59 -4.40
CA THR A 45 1.51 7.03 -4.49
C THR A 45 0.02 7.35 -4.55
N ILE A 46 -0.31 8.64 -4.49
CA ILE A 46 -1.69 9.12 -4.68
C ILE A 46 -2.26 8.69 -6.05
N LYS A 47 -1.43 8.42 -7.05
CA LYS A 47 -1.90 7.96 -8.37
C LYS A 47 -2.40 6.51 -8.36
N ASP A 48 -2.03 5.73 -7.35
CA ASP A 48 -2.37 4.30 -7.21
C ASP A 48 -3.68 4.07 -6.44
N LEU A 49 -4.28 5.14 -5.95
CA LEU A 49 -5.50 5.08 -5.16
C LEU A 49 -6.69 4.57 -5.97
N ARG A 50 -7.46 3.65 -5.37
CA ARG A 50 -8.55 2.94 -6.05
C ARG A 50 -8.12 2.23 -7.34
N LYS A 51 -6.81 2.03 -7.52
CA LYS A 51 -6.22 1.23 -8.58
C LYS A 51 -5.60 0.01 -7.94
N PHE A 52 -5.37 -0.99 -8.77
CA PHE A 52 -4.79 -2.24 -8.37
C PHE A 52 -3.33 -2.25 -8.81
N LEU A 53 -2.42 -2.49 -7.87
CA LEU A 53 -1.01 -2.65 -8.21
C LEU A 53 -0.72 -4.10 -8.55
N ARG A 54 0.13 -4.30 -9.54
CA ARG A 54 0.49 -5.63 -10.03
C ARG A 54 1.96 -5.66 -10.39
N TYR A 55 2.62 -6.75 -10.06
CA TYR A 55 4.03 -6.95 -10.34
C TYR A 55 4.19 -7.91 -11.51
N ALA A 56 5.07 -7.57 -12.44
CA ALA A 56 5.44 -8.45 -13.54
C ALA A 56 6.92 -8.77 -13.49
N VAL A 57 7.24 -10.02 -13.80
CA VAL A 57 8.61 -10.50 -13.97
C VAL A 57 8.73 -11.03 -15.38
N THR A 58 9.75 -10.58 -16.11
CA THR A 58 10.12 -11.13 -17.42
C THR A 58 11.45 -11.81 -17.30
N ILE A 59 11.47 -13.10 -17.64
CA ILE A 59 12.67 -13.92 -17.68
C ILE A 59 13.07 -14.04 -19.14
N ALA A 60 14.31 -13.67 -19.43
CA ALA A 60 14.93 -13.81 -20.74
C ALA A 60 16.00 -14.91 -20.68
N SER A 61 15.87 -15.91 -21.54
CA SER A 61 16.70 -17.12 -21.53
C SER A 61 17.04 -17.58 -22.96
N GLY A 62 17.93 -18.57 -23.09
CA GLY A 62 18.41 -19.04 -24.39
C GLY A 62 19.54 -18.16 -24.96
N VAL A 63 20.08 -18.57 -26.12
CA VAL A 63 21.16 -17.83 -26.80
C VAL A 63 20.68 -16.42 -27.13
N ASN A 64 21.43 -15.41 -26.70
CA ASN A 64 21.09 -13.98 -26.87
C ASN A 64 19.71 -13.58 -26.31
N ASN A 65 19.23 -14.20 -25.23
CA ASN A 65 17.97 -13.83 -24.58
C ASN A 65 16.73 -14.00 -25.48
N SER A 66 16.79 -14.92 -26.45
CA SER A 66 15.74 -15.13 -27.48
C SER A 66 14.41 -15.66 -26.93
N ILE A 67 14.41 -16.28 -25.75
CA ILE A 67 13.22 -16.83 -25.10
C ILE A 67 12.77 -15.88 -24.00
N LEU A 68 11.61 -15.23 -24.18
CA LEU A 68 11.02 -14.33 -23.19
C LEU A 68 9.79 -14.97 -22.55
N SER A 69 9.73 -14.96 -21.23
CA SER A 69 8.57 -15.41 -20.45
C SER A 69 8.20 -14.34 -19.43
N THR A 70 7.03 -13.73 -19.61
CA THR A 70 6.50 -12.72 -18.67
C THR A 70 5.38 -13.31 -17.84
N THR A 71 5.45 -13.12 -16.52
CA THR A 71 4.41 -13.54 -15.58
C THR A 71 3.98 -12.35 -14.73
N PHE A 72 2.68 -12.20 -14.52
CA PHE A 72 2.07 -11.14 -13.74
C PHE A 72 1.43 -11.72 -12.47
N SER A 73 1.77 -11.18 -11.29
CA SER A 73 1.17 -11.54 -9.98
C SER A 73 -0.34 -11.31 -9.95
N ALA A 74 -1.09 -11.82 -8.97
CA ALA A 74 -2.45 -11.31 -8.73
C ALA A 74 -2.43 -9.81 -8.38
N THR A 75 -3.54 -9.11 -8.57
CA THR A 75 -3.67 -7.70 -8.16
C THR A 75 -3.65 -7.54 -6.64
N ALA A 76 -2.85 -6.60 -6.14
CA ALA A 76 -2.90 -6.18 -4.74
C ALA A 76 -4.22 -5.47 -4.41
N ILE A 77 -4.63 -5.53 -3.13
CA ILE A 77 -5.80 -4.83 -2.62
C ILE A 77 -5.65 -3.33 -2.92
N PRO A 78 -6.66 -2.66 -3.50
CA PRO A 78 -6.55 -1.28 -3.90
C PRO A 78 -6.38 -0.38 -2.68
N GLU A 79 -5.39 0.51 -2.74
CA GLU A 79 -5.15 1.51 -1.71
C GLU A 79 -6.40 2.40 -1.58
N SER A 80 -7.08 2.29 -0.45
CA SER A 80 -8.43 2.83 -0.24
C SER A 80 -8.44 4.33 0.06
N GLY A 81 -7.30 5.01 -0.06
CA GLY A 81 -7.24 6.47 0.07
C GLY A 81 -7.23 6.97 1.51
N ALA A 82 -6.98 6.10 2.49
CA ALA A 82 -6.68 6.51 3.86
C ALA A 82 -5.86 5.43 4.58
N TRP A 83 -4.75 5.82 5.21
CA TRP A 83 -3.87 4.90 5.94
C TRP A 83 -3.17 5.59 7.12
N ILE A 84 -2.76 4.80 8.11
CA ILE A 84 -1.91 5.28 9.19
C ILE A 84 -0.44 5.35 8.74
N SER A 85 0.25 6.43 9.10
CA SER A 85 1.67 6.63 8.75
C SER A 85 2.61 5.81 9.61
N THR A 86 2.18 5.45 10.81
CA THR A 86 2.90 4.61 11.76
C THR A 86 1.89 3.88 12.63
N SER A 87 2.17 2.62 12.96
CA SER A 87 1.46 1.82 13.94
C SER A 87 2.15 1.81 15.30
N THR A 88 3.34 2.40 15.42
CA THR A 88 4.13 2.41 16.64
C THR A 88 4.44 3.85 17.04
N LEU A 89 4.16 4.20 18.29
CA LEU A 89 4.37 5.53 18.85
C LEU A 89 5.06 5.40 20.20
N GLU A 90 5.84 6.40 20.58
CA GLU A 90 6.42 6.47 21.91
C GLU A 90 5.33 6.72 22.98
N SER A 91 5.49 6.09 24.14
CA SER A 91 4.67 6.37 25.32
C SER A 91 4.79 7.83 25.79
N LYS A 92 3.77 8.36 26.47
CA LYS A 92 3.65 9.77 26.93
C LYS A 92 3.72 10.85 25.83
N THR A 93 3.74 10.46 24.55
CA THR A 93 3.80 11.40 23.44
C THR A 93 2.41 11.84 22.97
N LYS A 94 2.32 13.06 22.46
CA LYS A 94 1.13 13.60 21.80
C LYS A 94 1.34 13.63 20.29
N THR A 95 0.58 12.82 19.57
CA THR A 95 0.69 12.71 18.12
C THR A 95 -0.49 13.43 17.43
N PRO A 96 -0.25 14.46 16.62
CA PRO A 96 -1.31 15.10 15.84
C PRO A 96 -1.98 14.10 14.89
N LEU A 97 -3.32 14.08 14.86
CA LEU A 97 -4.07 13.12 14.02
C LEU A 97 -3.82 13.32 12.53
N GLY A 98 -3.46 14.55 12.10
CA GLY A 98 -3.08 14.85 10.73
C GLY A 98 -1.71 14.28 10.32
N LYS A 99 -0.83 13.98 11.28
CA LYS A 99 0.44 13.26 11.04
C LYS A 99 0.23 11.74 11.09
N LEU A 100 -0.70 11.29 11.92
CA LEU A 100 -1.05 9.87 12.02
C LEU A 100 -1.79 9.39 10.76
N LEU A 101 -2.84 10.07 10.34
CA LEU A 101 -3.66 9.67 9.18
C LEU A 101 -3.26 10.45 7.92
N ARG A 102 -2.77 9.72 6.91
CA ARG A 102 -2.62 10.26 5.56
C ARG A 102 -3.83 9.88 4.73
N SER A 103 -4.35 10.86 4.00
CA SER A 103 -5.42 10.64 3.05
C SER A 103 -5.41 11.73 1.97
N PRO A 104 -5.51 11.37 0.68
CA PRO A 104 -5.88 12.26 -0.42
C PRO A 104 -7.27 12.92 -0.27
N SER A 105 -8.19 12.29 0.47
CA SER A 105 -9.56 12.77 0.59
C SER A 105 -9.60 14.02 1.46
N LYS A 106 -10.31 15.04 0.95
CA LYS A 106 -10.64 16.27 1.69
C LYS A 106 -11.92 16.12 2.51
N GLY A 107 -12.49 14.91 2.59
CA GLY A 107 -13.63 14.63 3.44
C GLY A 107 -13.32 14.86 4.92
N THR A 108 -14.34 15.18 5.70
CA THR A 108 -14.22 15.38 7.15
C THR A 108 -13.71 14.12 7.82
N ARG A 109 -12.65 14.25 8.61
CA ARG A 109 -11.98 13.14 9.30
C ARG A 109 -12.53 13.00 10.71
N THR A 110 -12.89 11.78 11.08
CA THR A 110 -13.42 11.42 12.39
C THR A 110 -12.59 10.30 12.97
N PHE A 111 -12.25 10.43 14.25
CA PHE A 111 -11.43 9.49 15.00
C PHE A 111 -12.17 9.13 16.28
N ARG A 112 -12.22 7.84 16.59
CA ARG A 112 -12.87 7.33 17.80
C ARG A 112 -12.02 6.22 18.39
N VAL A 113 -11.66 6.36 19.66
CA VAL A 113 -11.07 5.25 20.41
C VAL A 113 -12.17 4.24 20.65
N VAL A 114 -11.96 3.01 20.18
CA VAL A 114 -12.91 1.89 20.36
C VAL A 114 -12.37 0.83 21.32
N GLY A 115 -11.12 0.95 21.74
CA GLY A 115 -10.53 0.12 22.79
C GLY A 115 -9.09 0.52 23.07
N GLY A 116 -8.59 0.13 24.25
CA GLY A 116 -7.23 0.45 24.69
C GLY A 116 -7.12 1.73 25.51
N SER A 117 -5.88 2.09 25.87
CA SER A 117 -5.55 3.09 26.89
C SER A 117 -5.26 4.51 26.36
N CYS A 118 -5.40 4.74 25.06
CA CYS A 118 -5.18 6.05 24.43
C CYS A 118 -6.36 7.01 24.61
N LYS A 119 -6.09 8.32 24.51
CA LYS A 119 -7.13 9.37 24.54
C LYS A 119 -7.03 10.29 23.33
N LEU A 120 -8.15 10.88 22.91
CA LEU A 120 -8.20 11.92 21.88
C LEU A 120 -8.45 13.28 22.53
N ARG A 121 -7.62 14.28 22.23
CA ARG A 121 -7.77 15.65 22.74
C ARG A 121 -7.30 16.67 21.73
N LYS A 122 -8.12 17.69 21.43
CA LYS A 122 -7.80 18.78 20.49
C LYS A 122 -7.13 18.29 19.19
N SER A 123 -7.75 17.30 18.52
CA SER A 123 -7.25 16.70 17.27
C SER A 123 -5.87 16.03 17.36
N ALA A 124 -5.46 15.59 18.55
CA ALA A 124 -4.29 14.77 18.77
C ALA A 124 -4.65 13.49 19.52
N LEU A 125 -3.89 12.43 19.24
CA LEU A 125 -3.88 11.21 20.00
C LEU A 125 -2.84 11.36 21.12
N ILE A 126 -3.25 11.09 22.35
CA ILE A 126 -2.40 11.12 23.54
C ILE A 126 -2.07 9.68 23.89
N ALA A 127 -0.78 9.36 23.85
CA ALA A 127 -0.27 8.06 24.27
C ALA A 127 -0.39 7.90 25.80
N PRO A 128 -0.71 6.69 26.29
CA PRO A 128 -0.67 6.37 27.71
C PRO A 128 0.76 6.45 28.27
N ALA A 129 0.86 6.47 29.60
CA ALA A 129 2.15 6.48 30.30
C ALA A 129 2.89 5.14 30.30
N PHE A 130 2.19 4.06 29.95
CA PHE A 130 2.70 2.70 29.94
C PHE A 130 2.56 2.10 28.53
N PRO A 131 3.42 1.14 28.16
CA PRO A 131 3.28 0.40 26.91
C PRO A 131 1.91 -0.24 26.79
N GLY A 132 1.39 -0.33 25.57
CA GLY A 132 0.08 -0.91 25.35
C GLY A 132 -0.46 -0.68 23.96
N VAL A 133 -1.71 -1.09 23.75
CA VAL A 133 -2.35 -1.05 22.44
C VAL A 133 -3.58 -0.15 22.47
N CYS A 134 -3.80 0.59 21.40
CA CYS A 134 -4.95 1.44 21.16
C CYS A 134 -5.62 1.06 19.84
N LYS A 135 -6.91 0.75 19.93
CA LYS A 135 -7.77 0.49 18.76
C LYS A 135 -8.50 1.77 18.41
N LEU A 136 -8.16 2.31 17.24
CA LEU A 136 -8.68 3.58 16.75
C LEU A 136 -9.53 3.36 15.51
N LYS A 137 -10.84 3.61 15.63
CA LYS A 137 -11.74 3.64 14.48
C LYS A 137 -11.60 4.98 13.78
N ILE A 138 -11.29 4.92 12.49
CA ILE A 138 -11.07 6.08 11.62
C ILE A 138 -12.16 6.06 10.56
N SER A 139 -12.76 7.23 10.31
CA SER A 139 -13.73 7.41 9.24
C SER A 139 -13.53 8.75 8.56
N ILE A 140 -13.59 8.77 7.23
CA ILE A 140 -13.54 9.97 6.39
C ILE A 140 -14.87 10.06 5.65
N ALA A 141 -15.57 11.18 5.79
CA ALA A 141 -16.81 11.43 5.08
C ALA A 141 -16.61 11.36 3.57
N ALA A 142 -17.64 10.92 2.84
CA ALA A 142 -17.61 10.88 1.39
C ALA A 142 -17.37 12.28 0.82
N LYS A 143 -16.41 12.40 -0.09
CA LYS A 143 -16.10 13.64 -0.81
C LYS A 143 -15.55 13.25 -2.17
N ALA A 144 -16.29 13.57 -3.23
CA ALA A 144 -15.94 13.17 -4.60
C ALA A 144 -14.46 13.46 -4.91
N PRO A 145 -13.73 12.50 -5.51
CA PRO A 145 -14.17 11.19 -6.02
C PRO A 145 -14.14 10.04 -4.99
N PHE A 146 -13.90 10.34 -3.71
CA PHE A 146 -13.77 9.33 -2.65
C PHE A 146 -15.14 8.97 -2.04
N PRO A 147 -15.46 7.68 -1.91
CA PRO A 147 -16.60 7.24 -1.11
C PRO A 147 -16.32 7.50 0.38
N LYS A 148 -17.27 7.15 1.25
CA LYS A 148 -17.01 7.13 2.69
C LYS A 148 -15.93 6.08 2.97
N LEU A 149 -14.83 6.51 3.59
CA LEU A 149 -13.71 5.62 3.94
C LEU A 149 -13.77 5.32 5.43
N GLY A 150 -13.49 4.09 5.82
CA GLY A 150 -13.42 3.75 7.23
C GLY A 150 -12.66 2.46 7.49
N PHE A 151 -11.86 2.45 8.55
CA PHE A 151 -11.09 1.30 8.99
C PHE A 151 -10.75 1.44 10.47
N THR A 152 -10.34 0.34 11.10
CA THR A 152 -9.85 0.33 12.46
C THR A 152 -8.34 0.11 12.43
N ALA A 153 -7.59 1.03 13.02
CA ALA A 153 -6.15 0.92 13.18
C ALA A 153 -5.80 0.41 14.59
N ILE A 154 -4.76 -0.40 14.67
CA ILE A 154 -4.14 -0.82 15.92
C ILE A 154 -2.84 -0.04 16.06
N ILE A 155 -2.74 0.75 17.14
CA ILE A 155 -1.56 1.55 17.47
C ILE A 155 -0.93 0.99 18.73
N THR A 156 0.35 0.66 18.66
CA THR A 156 1.14 0.16 19.77
C THR A 156 1.98 1.31 20.34
N PHE A 157 2.03 1.40 21.67
CA PHE A 157 2.91 2.29 22.40
C PHE A 157 4.02 1.49 23.04
N SER A 158 5.25 1.95 22.86
CA SER A 158 6.47 1.43 23.48
C SER A 158 7.23 2.57 24.13
#